data_AF-A0A1B9G9I7-F1
#
_entry.id   AF-A0A1B9G9I7-F1
#
_cell.length_a   1.000
_cell.length_b   1.000
_cell.length_c   1.000
_cell.angle_alpha   90.00
_cell.angle_beta   90.00
_cell.angle_gamma   90.00
#
_symmetry.space_group_name_H-M   'P 1'
#
loop_
_entity.id
_entity.type
_entity.pdbx_description
1 polymer ?
#
loop_
_entity_poly.entity_id
_entity_poly.type
_entity_poly.pdbx_seq_one_letter_code
_entity_poly.pdbx_strand_id
1 'polypeptide(L)'
;MVNPVSTGKMAANPAETVQPAVLYKLIIFAVLMAVAPIGTYFAVLTQFTKGNTIASAIAAIIAANLVLVGYIIVAWLEDPVGTAPTSKGVGEVKKDK
;
A
#
# COMPACT_ATOMS: atom_id res chain seq x y z
N MET A 1 -32.56 -10.01 40.38
CA MET A 1 -32.49 -9.70 38.94
C MET A 1 -31.03 -9.80 38.53
N VAL A 2 -30.66 -10.87 37.84
CA VAL A 2 -29.29 -11.12 37.33
C VAL A 2 -29.25 -10.65 35.89
N ASN A 3 -28.41 -9.65 35.59
CA ASN A 3 -28.15 -9.25 34.20
C ASN A 3 -27.20 -10.26 33.55
N PRO A 4 -27.50 -10.79 32.36
CA PRO A 4 -26.50 -11.50 31.58
C PRO A 4 -25.48 -10.47 31.08
N VAL A 5 -24.22 -10.64 31.49
CA VAL A 5 -23.07 -9.96 30.89
C VAL A 5 -23.13 -10.25 29.40
N SER A 6 -23.19 -9.19 28.59
CA SER A 6 -23.01 -9.25 27.15
C SER A 6 -21.65 -9.90 26.91
N THR A 7 -21.66 -11.20 26.60
CA THR A 7 -20.51 -11.93 26.11
C THR A 7 -20.08 -11.20 24.86
N GLY A 8 -19.11 -10.30 25.02
CA GLY A 8 -18.41 -9.67 23.94
C GLY A 8 -17.93 -10.80 23.05
N LYS A 9 -18.56 -10.91 21.88
CA LYS A 9 -17.88 -11.46 20.72
C LYS A 9 -16.67 -10.57 20.50
N MET A 10 -15.58 -10.88 21.21
CA MET A 10 -14.23 -10.64 20.72
C MET A 10 -14.05 -11.56 19.51
N ALA A 11 -14.81 -11.28 18.45
CA ALA A 11 -14.45 -11.69 17.12
C ALA A 11 -13.27 -10.80 16.76
N ALA A 12 -12.08 -11.18 17.23
CA ALA A 12 -10.88 -10.96 16.45
C ALA A 12 -11.15 -11.66 15.11
N ASN A 13 -11.74 -10.92 14.17
CA ASN A 13 -12.03 -11.42 12.85
C ASN A 13 -10.67 -11.67 12.18
N PRO A 14 -10.36 -12.89 11.72
CA PRO A 14 -9.06 -13.19 11.13
C PRO A 14 -8.96 -12.43 9.81
N ALA A 15 -7.96 -11.56 9.68
CA ALA A 15 -7.67 -10.80 8.45
C ALA A 15 -8.88 -9.99 7.94
N GLU A 16 -9.09 -8.82 8.54
CA GLU A 16 -9.73 -7.72 7.81
C GLU A 16 -9.08 -7.64 6.41
N THR A 17 -9.89 -7.89 5.39
CA THR A 17 -9.46 -8.26 4.04
C THR A 17 -8.52 -7.22 3.48
N VAL A 18 -7.20 -7.46 3.61
CA VAL A 18 -6.16 -6.61 3.03
C VAL A 18 -6.45 -6.56 1.55
N GLN A 19 -6.81 -5.38 1.04
CA GLN A 19 -7.18 -5.22 -0.36
C GLN A 19 -5.96 -5.60 -1.20
N PRO A 20 -6.04 -6.66 -2.03
CA PRO A 20 -4.87 -7.17 -2.74
C PRO A 20 -4.24 -6.10 -3.64
N ALA A 21 -5.05 -5.16 -4.15
CA ALA A 21 -4.59 -4.00 -4.92
C ALA A 21 -3.58 -3.12 -4.15
N VAL A 22 -3.82 -2.86 -2.86
CA VAL A 22 -2.93 -2.08 -2.00
C VAL A 22 -1.62 -2.82 -1.79
N LEU A 23 -1.68 -4.15 -1.57
CA LEU A 23 -0.51 -4.97 -1.34
C LEU A 23 0.45 -4.95 -2.54
N TYR A 24 -0.06 -5.04 -3.76
CA TYR A 24 0.75 -4.91 -4.97
C TYR A 24 1.44 -3.56 -5.07
N LYS A 25 0.75 -2.46 -4.75
CA LYS A 25 1.33 -1.13 -4.78
C LYS A 25 2.44 -0.96 -3.76
N LEU A 26 2.24 -1.45 -2.53
CA LEU A 26 3.29 -1.45 -1.50
C LEU A 26 4.52 -2.22 -1.96
N ILE A 27 4.35 -3.39 -2.58
CA ILE A 27 5.48 -4.17 -3.12
C ILE A 27 6.20 -3.40 -4.23
N ILE A 28 5.46 -2.83 -5.18
CA ILE A 28 6.04 -2.04 -6.28
C ILE A 28 6.81 -0.85 -5.72
N PHE A 29 6.22 -0.07 -4.81
CA PHE A 29 6.89 1.08 -4.21
C PHE A 29 8.09 0.68 -3.35
N ALA A 30 8.05 -0.43 -2.64
CA ALA A 30 9.19 -0.95 -1.90
C ALA A 30 10.36 -1.29 -2.83
N VAL A 31 10.09 -2.00 -3.94
CA VAL A 31 11.11 -2.30 -4.95
C VAL A 31 11.61 -1.01 -5.61
N LEU A 32 10.71 -0.09 -5.95
CA LEU A 32 11.04 1.18 -6.60
C LEU A 32 11.93 2.04 -5.69
N MET A 33 11.67 2.06 -4.38
CA MET A 33 12.47 2.79 -3.40
C MET A 33 13.88 2.21 -3.22
N ALA A 34 14.09 0.93 -3.52
CA ALA A 34 15.44 0.38 -3.61
C ALA A 34 16.07 0.70 -4.98
N VAL A 35 15.40 0.35 -6.07
CA VAL A 35 15.98 0.39 -7.41
C VAL A 35 16.21 1.82 -7.90
N ALA A 36 15.27 2.73 -7.71
CA ALA A 36 15.38 4.08 -8.27
C ALA A 36 16.52 4.89 -7.63
N PRO A 37 16.66 5.04 -6.30
CA PRO A 37 17.77 5.78 -5.70
C PRO A 37 19.13 5.13 -5.97
N ILE A 38 19.21 3.79 -5.94
CA ILE A 38 20.44 3.05 -6.27
C ILE A 38 20.82 3.26 -7.74
N GLY A 39 19.84 3.16 -8.64
CA GLY A 39 20.02 3.41 -10.07
C GLY A 39 20.47 4.84 -10.34
N THR A 40 19.85 5.83 -9.69
CA THR A 40 20.26 7.23 -9.78
C THR A 40 21.69 7.43 -9.30
N TYR A 41 22.09 6.81 -8.19
CA TYR A 41 23.47 6.91 -7.69
C TYR A 41 24.49 6.50 -8.76
N PHE A 42 24.35 5.29 -9.32
CA PHE A 42 25.30 4.77 -10.29
C PHE A 42 25.21 5.48 -11.65
N ALA A 43 24.02 5.86 -12.08
CA ALA A 43 23.83 6.64 -13.31
C ALA A 43 24.53 8.01 -13.21
N VAL A 44 24.35 8.72 -12.09
CA VAL A 44 24.95 10.05 -11.89
C VAL A 44 26.47 9.93 -11.69
N LEU A 45 26.93 8.91 -10.95
CA LEU A 45 28.36 8.65 -10.72
C LEU A 45 29.15 8.43 -12.02
N THR A 46 28.55 7.70 -12.96
CA THR A 46 29.19 7.33 -14.22
C THR A 46 29.07 8.42 -15.30
N GLN A 47 27.90 9.07 -15.42
CA GLN A 47 27.62 9.97 -16.53
C GLN A 47 27.89 11.45 -16.22
N PHE A 48 27.71 11.89 -14.97
CA PHE A 48 27.72 13.32 -14.61
C PHE A 48 28.90 13.72 -13.74
N THR A 49 29.22 12.94 -12.71
CA THR A 49 30.14 13.39 -11.66
C THR A 49 31.57 12.88 -11.79
N LYS A 50 31.91 12.13 -12.85
CA LYS A 50 33.24 11.56 -13.11
C LYS A 50 33.86 10.88 -11.87
N GLY A 51 33.06 10.17 -11.08
CA GLY A 51 33.52 9.47 -9.87
C GLY A 51 33.38 10.22 -8.55
N ASN A 52 32.86 11.46 -8.52
CA ASN A 52 32.54 12.12 -7.25
C ASN A 52 31.28 11.49 -6.62
N THR A 53 31.51 10.69 -5.58
CA THR A 53 30.50 9.92 -4.85
C THR A 53 29.53 10.78 -4.05
N ILE A 54 29.95 11.97 -3.60
CA ILE A 54 29.11 12.86 -2.78
C ILE A 54 27.98 13.45 -3.62
N ALA A 55 28.28 13.98 -4.81
CA ALA A 55 27.23 14.55 -5.64
C ALA A 55 26.25 13.46 -6.16
N SER A 56 26.75 12.25 -6.42
CA SER A 56 25.89 11.10 -6.76
C SER A 56 25.00 10.67 -5.61
N ALA A 57 25.51 10.70 -4.37
CA ALA A 57 24.72 10.43 -3.17
C ALA A 57 23.62 11.49 -2.99
N ILE A 58 23.93 12.77 -3.18
CA ILE A 58 22.94 13.86 -3.14
C ILE A 58 21.84 13.63 -4.18
N ALA A 59 22.20 13.27 -5.41
CA ALA A 59 21.24 12.96 -6.46
C ALA A 59 20.33 11.77 -6.09
N ALA A 60 20.88 10.72 -5.48
CA ALA A 60 20.13 9.57 -5.00
C ALA A 60 19.14 9.94 -3.87
N ILE A 61 19.56 10.81 -2.94
CA ILE A 61 18.68 11.33 -1.87
C ILE A 61 17.50 12.11 -2.48
N ILE A 62 17.78 12.96 -3.47
CA ILE A 62 16.73 13.70 -4.19
C ILE A 62 15.77 12.71 -4.88
N ALA A 63 16.30 11.69 -5.57
CA ALA A 63 15.47 10.66 -6.21
C ALA A 63 14.59 9.89 -5.21
N ALA A 64 15.11 9.53 -4.03
CA ALA A 64 14.33 8.88 -2.98
C ALA A 64 13.15 9.74 -2.51
N ASN A 65 13.38 11.05 -2.33
CA ASN A 65 12.32 11.98 -1.96
C ASN A 65 11.26 12.12 -3.06
N LEU A 66 11.66 12.10 -4.34
CA LEU A 66 10.70 12.10 -5.47
C LEU A 66 9.84 10.83 -5.47
N VAL A 67 10.42 9.66 -5.18
CA VAL A 67 9.67 8.40 -5.05
C VAL A 67 8.66 8.49 -3.89
N LEU A 68 9.06 9.04 -2.75
CA LEU A 68 8.17 9.22 -1.60
C LEU A 68 7.00 10.15 -1.92
N VAL A 69 7.25 11.28 -2.58
CA VAL A 69 6.18 12.19 -3.02
C VAL A 69 5.26 11.49 -4.02
N GLY A 70 5.81 10.73 -4.97
CA GLY A 70 5.03 9.93 -5.92
C GLY A 70 4.13 8.90 -5.21
N TYR A 71 4.64 8.23 -4.17
CA TYR A 71 3.84 7.33 -3.34
C TYR A 71 2.67 8.04 -2.66
N ILE A 72 2.91 9.20 -2.05
CA ILE A 72 1.86 10.00 -1.39
C ILE A 72 0.78 10.41 -2.39
N ILE A 73 1.17 10.84 -3.59
CA ILE A 73 0.22 11.21 -4.65
C ILE A 73 -0.63 10.00 -5.05
N VAL A 74 -0.02 8.84 -5.30
CA VAL A 74 -0.76 7.63 -5.66
C VAL A 74 -1.69 7.19 -4.54
N ALA A 75 -1.25 7.28 -3.29
CA ALA A 75 -2.07 6.97 -2.12
C ALA A 75 -3.29 7.89 -2.00
N TRP A 76 -3.16 9.19 -2.31
CA TRP A 76 -4.29 10.11 -2.36
C TRP A 76 -5.23 9.87 -3.54
N LEU A 77 -4.70 9.47 -4.70
CA LEU A 77 -5.53 9.12 -5.85
C LEU A 77 -6.32 7.82 -5.62
N GLU A 78 -5.84 6.96 -4.72
CA GLU A 78 -6.57 5.80 -4.20
C GLU A 78 -7.53 6.18 -3.08
N ASP A 79 -8.42 7.15 -3.32
CA ASP A 79 -9.60 7.28 -2.47
C ASP A 79 -10.57 6.12 -2.80
N PRO A 80 -10.91 5.26 -1.83
CA PRO A 80 -11.87 4.19 -2.05
C PRO A 80 -13.28 4.80 -2.17
N VAL A 81 -13.69 5.17 -3.38
CA VAL A 81 -15.11 5.41 -3.67
C VAL A 81 -15.82 4.06 -3.63
N GLY A 82 -16.22 3.66 -2.43
CA GLY A 82 -17.32 2.75 -2.14
C GLY A 82 -17.30 1.40 -2.86
N THR A 83 -16.46 0.46 -2.41
CA THR A 83 -16.85 -0.96 -2.53
C THR A 83 -17.65 -1.32 -1.28
N ALA A 84 -18.92 -0.89 -1.27
CA ALA A 84 -19.91 -1.58 -0.44
C ALA A 84 -19.83 -3.08 -0.81
N PRO A 85 -19.85 -4.01 0.16
CA PRO A 85 -19.83 -5.43 -0.14
C PRO A 85 -21.08 -5.72 -0.97
N THR A 86 -20.89 -5.99 -2.27
CA THR A 86 -21.96 -6.49 -3.11
C THR A 86 -22.30 -7.88 -2.60
N SER A 87 -23.27 -7.94 -1.67
CA SER A 87 -24.12 -9.10 -1.45
C SER A 87 -24.84 -9.37 -2.76
N LYS A 88 -24.20 -10.08 -3.68
CA LYS A 88 -24.89 -10.76 -4.77
C LYS A 88 -25.44 -12.04 -4.18
N GLY A 89 -26.76 -12.09 -4.11
CA GLY A 89 -27.53 -13.12 -3.44
C GLY A 89 -27.13 -14.54 -3.81
N VAL A 90 -27.10 -15.40 -2.79
CA VAL A 90 -27.32 -16.83 -2.92
C VAL A 90 -28.60 -17.14 -2.17
N GLY A 91 -29.67 -17.33 -2.94
CA GLY A 91 -30.72 -18.29 -2.65
C GLY A 91 -31.75 -17.92 -1.60
N GLU A 92 -32.81 -17.22 -2.04
CA GLU A 92 -34.16 -17.52 -1.57
C GLU A 92 -34.42 -19.03 -1.70
N VAL A 93 -34.56 -19.75 -0.58
CA VAL A 93 -35.19 -21.09 -0.57
C VAL A 93 -36.29 -21.11 0.49
N LYS A 94 -37.50 -20.88 -0.01
CA LYS A 94 -38.80 -21.43 0.42
C LYS A 94 -39.15 -21.30 1.90
N LYS A 95 -39.83 -20.20 2.19
CA LYS A 95 -40.96 -20.18 3.12
C LYS A 95 -42.04 -21.10 2.54
N ASP A 96 -42.21 -22.29 3.10
CA ASP A 96 -43.48 -23.00 3.02
C ASP A 96 -43.80 -23.67 4.35
N LYS A 97 -45.09 -23.57 4.63
CA LYS A 97 -45.86 -23.68 5.87
C LYS A 97 -46.09 -25.12 6.33
#